data_AF-A0A9D8JP41-F1
#
_entry.id   AF-A0A9D8JP41-F1
#
_cell.length_a   1.000
_cell.length_b   1.000
_cell.length_c   1.000
_cell.angle_alpha   90.00
_cell.angle_beta   90.00
_cell.angle_gamma   90.00
#
_symmetry.space_group_name_H-M   'P 1'
#
loop_
_entity.id
_entity.type
_entity.pdbx_description
1 polymer ?
#
loop_
_entity_poly.entity_id
_entity_poly.type
_entity_poly.pdbx_seq_one_letter_code
_entity_poly.pdbx_strand_id
1 'polypeptide(L)'
;MKNTDRHEIYRPLAERTLQNYQMQHLARKYDFGKESLVSKLIIEHINKTMDEAEEVLGITRVKPFCLYLKNKNQMAILPLFSPEYLDPLLKGKSFNEAKSMVMDKLFKIYSRSFVKKDGNNFLSIIDPWSVAHCENIKGYKKNFVKKPRPYDSMDSQKWHQFIESTNTPSPLKRLNVADMYAPEKVMDKLCFFIQKEVGFGKVLARQLVEDIVSIRAAVCPRTCQLKSGEMPMLVTHVSAKLTEDTDTRYRKLAPVIITVLSKEEANGFSNSMDEYLEAFSKRLLRVCFEAYRQNGLLTLQEMQWIFMVSATRISELIRSAECSHNIIVPTPGTILDAGRSITHKDIIVKLHLEGHNVKDIARITYHCPRSVDNYIGTFEAVLILYLYKMPVRLMSRILGKGITLIQEHLRIIDEVYEDVTHIKEDLIRKGVRF
;
A
#
# COMPACT_ATOMS: atom_id res chain seq x y z
N MET A 1 -2.38 25.94 -5.96
CA MET A 1 -2.41 24.47 -6.18
C MET A 1 -3.05 24.22 -7.53
N LYS A 2 -2.32 23.69 -8.51
CA LYS A 2 -2.95 23.25 -9.78
C LYS A 2 -4.04 22.25 -9.39
N ASN A 3 -5.27 22.50 -9.85
CA ASN A 3 -6.43 21.62 -9.71
C ASN A 3 -6.05 20.28 -10.36
N THR A 4 -5.42 19.40 -9.58
CA THR A 4 -5.03 18.07 -10.04
C THR A 4 -6.35 17.34 -10.15
N ASP A 5 -6.66 16.86 -11.35
CA ASP A 5 -7.95 16.27 -11.62
C ASP A 5 -8.20 15.14 -10.61
N ARG A 6 -9.26 15.27 -9.80
CA ARG A 6 -9.60 14.27 -8.79
C ARG A 6 -9.89 12.93 -9.46
N HIS A 7 -10.29 12.94 -10.73
CA HIS A 7 -10.39 11.73 -11.54
C HIS A 7 -9.04 11.06 -11.70
N GLU A 8 -7.96 11.76 -12.02
CA GLU A 8 -6.62 11.16 -12.14
C GLU A 8 -6.13 10.54 -10.82
N ILE A 9 -6.46 11.16 -9.69
CA ILE A 9 -6.03 10.69 -8.36
C ILE A 9 -6.75 9.40 -7.95
N TYR A 10 -8.07 9.30 -8.19
CA TYR A 10 -8.89 8.19 -7.69
C TYR A 10 -9.26 7.14 -8.75
N ARG A 11 -9.12 7.43 -10.04
CA ARG A 11 -9.33 6.45 -11.12
C ARG A 11 -8.55 5.14 -10.91
N PRO A 12 -7.25 5.17 -10.54
CA PRO A 12 -6.50 3.93 -10.32
C PRO A 12 -7.09 3.03 -9.23
N LEU A 13 -7.77 3.62 -8.25
CA LEU A 13 -8.43 2.90 -7.17
C LEU A 13 -9.67 2.15 -7.68
N ALA A 14 -10.49 2.81 -8.51
CA ALA A 14 -11.68 2.21 -9.11
C ALA A 14 -11.32 1.10 -10.13
N GLU A 15 -10.11 1.14 -10.69
CA GLU A 15 -9.63 0.17 -11.67
C GLU A 15 -9.01 -1.09 -11.06
N ARG A 16 -8.83 -1.16 -9.73
CA ARG A 16 -8.29 -2.34 -9.00
C ARG A 16 -9.35 -3.41 -8.77
N THR A 17 -9.99 -3.85 -9.84
CA THR A 17 -11.02 -4.91 -9.82
C THR A 17 -10.44 -6.27 -10.20
N LEU A 18 -11.12 -7.33 -9.78
CA LEU A 18 -10.80 -8.70 -10.20
C LEU A 18 -10.79 -8.81 -11.74
N GLN A 19 -11.79 -8.26 -12.40
CA GLN A 19 -11.95 -8.33 -13.85
C GLN A 19 -10.79 -7.64 -14.57
N ASN A 20 -10.39 -6.44 -14.13
CA ASN A 20 -9.26 -5.74 -14.74
C ASN A 20 -7.95 -6.50 -14.52
N TYR A 21 -7.76 -7.11 -13.35
CA TYR A 21 -6.57 -7.92 -13.08
C TYR A 21 -6.52 -9.19 -13.94
N GLN A 22 -7.67 -9.86 -14.14
CA GLN A 22 -7.81 -10.98 -15.07
C GLN A 22 -7.56 -10.55 -16.52
N MET A 23 -8.05 -9.37 -16.94
CA MET A 23 -7.77 -8.80 -18.26
C MET A 23 -6.27 -8.54 -18.46
N GLN A 24 -5.59 -7.95 -17.47
CA GLN A 24 -4.13 -7.78 -17.52
C GLN A 24 -3.40 -9.11 -17.69
N HIS A 25 -3.88 -10.17 -17.03
CA HIS A 25 -3.29 -11.50 -17.16
C HIS A 25 -3.45 -12.06 -18.57
N LEU A 26 -4.67 -11.99 -19.13
CA LEU A 26 -4.93 -12.42 -20.51
C LEU A 26 -4.09 -11.64 -21.53
N ALA A 27 -3.95 -10.33 -21.36
CA ALA A 27 -3.16 -9.50 -22.25
C ALA A 27 -1.65 -9.81 -22.18
N ARG A 28 -1.14 -10.26 -21.04
CA ARG A 28 0.29 -10.59 -20.84
C ARG A 28 0.66 -12.02 -21.22
N LYS A 29 -0.26 -12.98 -21.05
CA LYS A 29 0.03 -14.43 -21.19
C LYS A 29 -0.56 -15.05 -22.45
N TYR A 30 -1.65 -14.48 -22.99
CA TYR A 30 -2.42 -15.06 -24.08
C TYR A 30 -2.59 -14.09 -25.27
N ASP A 31 -1.75 -13.05 -25.35
CA ASP A 31 -1.68 -12.06 -26.45
C ASP A 31 -3.00 -11.35 -26.79
N PHE A 32 -3.96 -11.32 -25.86
CA PHE A 32 -5.17 -10.52 -26.06
C PHE A 32 -4.87 -9.03 -26.04
N GLY A 33 -5.61 -8.25 -26.83
CA GLY A 33 -5.58 -6.80 -26.75
C GLY A 33 -5.96 -6.30 -25.35
N LYS A 34 -5.30 -5.23 -24.90
CA LYS A 34 -5.51 -4.58 -23.60
C LYS A 34 -6.98 -4.25 -23.31
N GLU A 35 -7.71 -3.77 -24.31
CA GLU A 35 -9.14 -3.42 -24.23
C GLU A 35 -10.04 -4.42 -25.00
N SER A 36 -9.59 -5.67 -25.13
CA SER A 36 -10.30 -6.72 -25.85
C SER A 36 -11.70 -6.98 -25.25
N LEU A 37 -12.73 -6.72 -26.04
CA LEU A 37 -14.12 -7.05 -25.70
C LEU A 37 -14.31 -8.57 -25.53
N VAL A 38 -13.61 -9.37 -26.34
CA VAL A 38 -13.63 -10.84 -26.25
C VAL A 38 -13.09 -11.28 -24.89
N SER A 39 -11.96 -10.72 -24.44
CA SER A 39 -11.39 -11.02 -23.13
C SER A 39 -12.35 -10.68 -22.00
N LYS A 40 -13.03 -9.54 -22.10
CA LYS A 40 -14.03 -9.11 -21.13
C LYS A 40 -15.20 -10.10 -21.07
N LEU A 41 -15.74 -10.51 -22.21
CA LEU A 41 -16.83 -11.49 -22.29
C LEU A 41 -16.43 -12.86 -21.69
N ILE A 42 -15.22 -13.34 -21.99
CA ILE A 42 -14.70 -14.60 -21.42
C ILE A 42 -14.62 -14.50 -19.90
N ILE A 43 -14.03 -13.43 -19.39
CA ILE A 43 -13.86 -13.21 -17.95
C ILE A 43 -15.21 -13.10 -17.25
N GLU A 44 -16.16 -12.34 -17.82
CA GLU A 44 -17.51 -12.22 -17.28
C GLU A 44 -18.24 -13.56 -17.26
N HIS A 45 -18.14 -14.34 -18.33
CA HIS A 45 -18.76 -15.67 -18.41
C HIS A 45 -18.16 -16.66 -17.39
N ILE A 46 -16.83 -16.71 -17.27
CA ILE A 46 -16.14 -17.56 -16.29
C ILE A 46 -16.54 -17.16 -14.86
N ASN A 47 -16.45 -15.87 -14.53
CA ASN A 47 -16.77 -15.39 -13.18
C ASN A 47 -18.23 -15.67 -12.82
N LYS A 48 -19.18 -15.41 -13.74
CA LYS A 48 -20.60 -15.67 -13.52
C LYS A 48 -20.87 -17.17 -13.30
N THR A 49 -20.31 -18.03 -14.15
CA THR A 49 -20.48 -19.48 -14.01
C THR A 49 -19.87 -19.99 -12.70
N MET A 50 -18.75 -19.42 -12.27
CA MET A 50 -18.15 -19.73 -10.97
C MET A 50 -18.98 -19.21 -9.80
N ASP A 51 -19.55 -18.00 -9.89
CA ASP A 51 -20.48 -17.47 -8.88
C ASP A 51 -21.67 -18.41 -8.68
N GLU A 52 -22.30 -18.86 -9.78
CA GLU A 52 -23.42 -19.82 -9.76
C GLU A 52 -23.01 -21.16 -9.11
N ALA A 53 -21.84 -21.70 -9.47
CA ALA A 53 -21.34 -22.95 -8.92
C ALA A 53 -21.00 -22.84 -7.43
N GLU A 54 -20.42 -21.72 -7.00
CA GLU A 54 -20.05 -21.46 -5.61
C GLU A 54 -21.28 -21.22 -4.73
N GLU A 55 -22.33 -20.59 -5.26
CA GLU A 55 -23.61 -20.41 -4.58
C GLU A 55 -24.27 -21.76 -4.24
N VAL A 56 -24.31 -22.70 -5.20
CA VAL A 56 -24.83 -24.06 -4.98
C VAL A 56 -24.04 -24.82 -3.89
N LEU A 57 -22.73 -24.54 -3.78
CA LEU A 57 -21.85 -25.15 -2.80
C LEU A 57 -21.81 -24.40 -1.45
N GLY A 58 -22.56 -23.29 -1.31
CA GLY A 58 -22.55 -22.45 -0.11
C GLY A 58 -21.21 -21.75 0.15
N ILE A 59 -20.37 -21.58 -0.88
CA ILE A 59 -19.06 -20.95 -0.77
C ILE A 59 -19.22 -19.44 -0.84
N THR A 60 -18.85 -18.75 0.25
CA THR A 60 -18.80 -17.29 0.29
C THR A 60 -17.37 -16.79 0.12
N ARG A 61 -17.16 -15.86 -0.83
CA ARG A 61 -15.88 -15.19 -1.05
C ARG A 61 -15.93 -13.73 -0.64
N VAL A 62 -14.77 -13.20 -0.24
CA VAL A 62 -14.60 -11.80 0.14
C VAL A 62 -13.89 -11.06 -0.99
N LYS A 63 -14.52 -10.01 -1.51
CA LYS A 63 -13.97 -9.18 -2.60
C LYS A 63 -12.87 -8.23 -2.09
N PRO A 64 -11.98 -7.73 -2.96
CA PRO A 64 -11.04 -6.67 -2.60
C PRO A 64 -11.74 -5.49 -1.93
N PHE A 65 -11.07 -4.85 -0.96
CA PHE A 65 -11.62 -3.75 -0.14
C PHE A 65 -12.78 -4.12 0.79
N CYS A 66 -13.14 -5.41 0.91
CA CYS A 66 -14.14 -5.84 1.87
C CYS A 66 -13.47 -6.39 3.15
N LEU A 67 -13.63 -5.68 4.26
CA LEU A 67 -13.15 -6.13 5.57
C LEU A 67 -14.01 -7.30 6.06
N TYR A 68 -13.38 -8.43 6.35
CA TYR A 68 -14.05 -9.58 6.92
C TYR A 68 -14.05 -9.53 8.44
N LEU A 69 -15.23 -9.55 9.05
CA LEU A 69 -15.40 -9.63 10.50
C LEU A 69 -16.12 -10.92 10.86
N LYS A 70 -15.62 -11.59 11.90
CA LYS A 70 -16.23 -12.81 12.45
C LYS A 70 -16.23 -12.76 13.96
N ASN A 71 -17.41 -12.89 14.56
CA ASN A 71 -17.60 -13.04 15.99
C ASN A 71 -18.46 -14.28 16.28
N LYS A 72 -17.84 -15.33 16.81
CA LYS A 72 -18.46 -16.65 17.00
C LYS A 72 -19.09 -17.16 15.69
N ASN A 73 -20.42 -17.29 15.64
CA ASN A 73 -21.18 -17.75 14.48
C ASN A 73 -21.69 -16.61 13.58
N GLN A 74 -21.43 -15.34 13.96
CA GLN A 74 -21.83 -14.17 13.19
C GLN A 74 -20.68 -13.70 12.32
N MET A 75 -21.00 -13.28 11.10
CA MET A 75 -20.03 -12.69 10.19
C MET A 75 -20.60 -11.45 9.49
N ALA A 76 -19.71 -10.51 9.18
CA ALA A 76 -20.00 -9.36 8.35
C ALA A 76 -18.89 -9.17 7.32
N ILE A 77 -19.28 -8.77 6.12
CA ILE A 77 -18.36 -8.38 5.05
C ILE A 77 -18.62 -6.90 4.79
N LEU A 78 -17.67 -6.06 5.16
CA LEU A 78 -17.82 -4.60 5.15
C LEU A 78 -17.04 -4.00 3.97
N PRO A 79 -17.70 -3.55 2.90
CA PRO A 79 -17.02 -2.92 1.76
C PRO A 79 -16.51 -1.53 2.16
N LEU A 80 -15.25 -1.42 2.57
CA LEU A 80 -14.65 -0.13 2.96
C LEU A 80 -14.49 0.81 1.77
N PHE A 81 -14.45 0.25 0.57
CA PHE A 81 -14.46 1.01 -0.67
C PHE A 81 -15.43 0.38 -1.68
N SER A 82 -16.03 1.23 -2.49
CA SER A 82 -16.78 0.88 -3.69
C SER A 82 -16.69 2.07 -4.65
N PRO A 83 -16.72 1.88 -5.99
CA PRO A 83 -16.58 2.98 -6.94
C PRO A 83 -17.58 4.12 -6.71
N GLU A 84 -18.82 3.80 -6.32
CA GLU A 84 -19.88 4.76 -5.94
C GLU A 84 -19.48 5.72 -4.82
N TYR A 85 -18.53 5.31 -3.96
CA TYR A 85 -18.09 6.12 -2.82
C TYR A 85 -17.22 7.30 -3.27
N LEU A 86 -16.75 7.30 -4.52
CA LEU A 86 -16.05 8.41 -5.13
C LEU A 86 -16.98 9.55 -5.56
N ASP A 87 -18.28 9.32 -5.72
CA ASP A 87 -19.22 10.30 -6.29
C ASP A 87 -19.14 11.69 -5.63
N PRO A 88 -19.10 11.82 -4.28
CA PRO A 88 -18.96 13.13 -3.66
C PRO A 88 -17.62 13.80 -4.03
N LEU A 89 -16.52 13.03 -4.00
CA LEU A 89 -15.19 13.54 -4.31
C LEU A 89 -15.09 14.02 -5.76
N LEU A 90 -15.64 13.26 -6.71
CA LEU A 90 -15.66 13.62 -8.13
C LEU A 90 -16.53 14.86 -8.39
N LYS A 91 -17.60 15.05 -7.60
CA LYS A 91 -18.44 16.27 -7.61
C LYS A 91 -17.82 17.47 -6.88
N GLY A 92 -16.54 17.41 -6.48
CA GLY A 92 -15.85 18.51 -5.82
C GLY A 92 -16.01 18.59 -4.29
N LYS A 93 -16.79 17.68 -3.68
CA LYS A 93 -17.07 17.65 -2.23
C LYS A 93 -15.88 17.13 -1.41
N SER A 94 -15.95 17.28 -0.09
CA SER A 94 -14.88 16.84 0.81
C SER A 94 -14.85 15.32 1.02
N PHE A 95 -13.71 14.79 1.45
CA PHE A 95 -13.62 13.38 1.88
C PHE A 95 -14.50 13.08 3.09
N ASN A 96 -14.73 14.05 3.99
CA ASN A 96 -15.60 13.86 5.14
C ASN A 96 -17.05 13.61 4.73
N GLU A 97 -17.54 14.25 3.67
CA GLU A 97 -18.88 13.96 3.12
C GLU A 97 -18.97 12.56 2.55
N ALA A 98 -17.96 12.12 1.80
CA ALA A 98 -17.89 10.75 1.29
C ALA A 98 -17.82 9.73 2.43
N LYS A 99 -16.98 10.00 3.43
CA LYS A 99 -16.84 9.20 4.65
C LYS A 99 -18.19 9.04 5.37
N SER A 100 -18.94 10.12 5.59
CA SER A 100 -20.27 10.03 6.24
C SER A 100 -21.20 9.05 5.53
N MET A 101 -21.28 9.15 4.20
CA MET A 101 -22.10 8.23 3.40
C MET A 101 -21.65 6.76 3.55
N VAL A 102 -20.34 6.53 3.55
CA VAL A 102 -19.78 5.17 3.72
C VAL A 102 -20.06 4.63 5.11
N MET A 103 -19.85 5.43 6.16
CA MET A 103 -20.09 5.03 7.54
C MET A 103 -21.55 4.61 7.77
N ASP A 104 -22.51 5.35 7.20
CA ASP A 104 -23.93 4.99 7.28
C ASP A 104 -24.25 3.65 6.60
N LYS A 105 -23.66 3.40 5.42
CA LYS A 105 -23.82 2.13 4.70
C LYS A 105 -23.20 0.97 5.48
N LEU A 106 -21.97 1.15 5.97
CA LEU A 106 -21.24 0.15 6.74
C LEU A 106 -21.93 -0.20 8.06
N PHE A 107 -22.44 0.81 8.79
CA PHE A 107 -23.16 0.59 10.04
C PHE A 107 -24.46 -0.21 9.84
N LYS A 108 -25.18 0.03 8.73
CA LYS A 108 -26.36 -0.77 8.36
C LYS A 108 -26.02 -2.24 8.10
N ILE A 109 -24.88 -2.52 7.46
CA ILE A 109 -24.43 -3.91 7.24
C ILE A 109 -24.03 -4.54 8.58
N TYR A 110 -23.21 -3.85 9.36
CA TYR A 110 -22.74 -4.32 10.67
C TYR A 110 -23.90 -4.65 11.63
N SER A 111 -24.87 -3.74 11.75
CA SER A 111 -26.03 -3.90 12.65
C SER A 111 -27.03 -4.99 12.23
N ARG A 112 -27.01 -5.43 10.96
CA ARG A 112 -27.77 -6.60 10.49
C ARG A 112 -27.07 -7.91 10.83
N SER A 113 -25.74 -7.90 10.81
CA SER A 113 -24.91 -9.09 11.04
C SER A 113 -24.68 -9.41 12.52
N PHE A 114 -24.62 -8.39 13.38
CA PHE A 114 -24.30 -8.55 14.81
C PHE A 114 -25.46 -8.12 15.71
N VAL A 115 -25.79 -8.97 16.70
CA VAL A 115 -26.95 -8.77 17.60
C VAL A 115 -26.76 -7.59 18.56
N LYS A 116 -25.53 -7.34 19.01
CA LYS A 116 -25.20 -6.15 19.79
C LYS A 116 -24.93 -4.98 18.83
N LYS A 117 -25.91 -4.07 18.72
CA LYS A 117 -25.81 -2.80 17.96
C LYS A 117 -24.92 -1.78 18.67
N ASP A 118 -23.71 -2.18 19.02
CA ASP A 118 -22.77 -1.30 19.69
C ASP A 118 -22.04 -0.43 18.66
N GLY A 119 -22.50 0.82 18.54
CA GLY A 119 -21.91 1.82 17.66
C GLY A 119 -20.46 2.16 18.02
N ASN A 120 -20.09 2.08 19.30
CA ASN A 120 -18.71 2.34 19.72
C ASN A 120 -17.76 1.25 19.25
N ASN A 121 -18.20 -0.01 19.29
CA ASN A 121 -17.43 -1.13 18.74
C ASN A 121 -17.30 -1.05 17.21
N PHE A 122 -18.36 -0.64 16.51
CA PHE A 122 -18.27 -0.41 15.06
C PHE A 122 -17.26 0.70 14.72
N LEU A 123 -17.31 1.83 15.43
CA LEU A 123 -16.40 2.95 15.21
C LEU A 123 -14.96 2.59 15.58
N SER A 124 -14.72 1.84 16.65
CA SER A 124 -13.37 1.40 17.04
C SER A 124 -12.71 0.47 16.01
N ILE A 125 -13.52 -0.21 15.18
CA ILE A 125 -13.04 -1.06 14.09
C ILE A 125 -12.75 -0.24 12.83
N ILE A 126 -13.68 0.60 12.41
CA ILE A 126 -13.70 1.21 11.07
C ILE A 126 -13.13 2.62 11.02
N ASP A 127 -13.38 3.40 12.07
CA ASP A 127 -12.96 4.80 12.16
C ASP A 127 -12.55 5.16 13.59
N PRO A 128 -11.50 4.49 14.11
CA PRO A 128 -11.16 4.68 15.50
C PRO A 128 -10.61 6.10 15.77
N TRP A 129 -10.23 6.84 14.72
CA TRP A 129 -9.88 8.26 14.80
C TRP A 129 -11.02 9.14 15.32
N SER A 130 -12.26 8.88 14.89
CA SER A 130 -13.43 9.66 15.32
C SER A 130 -13.79 9.37 16.78
N VAL A 131 -13.61 8.14 17.24
CA VAL A 131 -13.80 7.78 18.67
C VAL A 131 -12.91 8.64 19.55
N ALA A 132 -11.63 8.73 19.20
CA ALA A 132 -10.65 9.49 19.97
C ALA A 132 -10.86 11.02 19.92
N HIS A 133 -11.60 11.54 18.94
CA HIS A 133 -12.00 12.96 18.89
C HIS A 133 -13.27 13.27 19.71
N CYS A 134 -14.15 12.28 19.91
CA CYS A 134 -15.40 12.47 20.66
C CYS A 134 -15.17 12.54 22.19
N GLU A 135 -14.12 11.94 22.71
CA GLU A 135 -13.80 11.92 24.17
C GLU A 135 -13.10 13.19 24.69
N ASN A 136 -13.44 14.38 24.18
CA ASN A 136 -13.04 15.69 24.74
C ASN A 136 -11.53 16.04 24.68
N ILE A 137 -10.96 16.26 23.49
CA ILE A 137 -9.78 17.15 23.36
C ILE A 137 -9.91 18.06 22.13
N LYS A 138 -10.73 19.11 22.24
CA LYS A 138 -10.68 20.24 21.29
C LYS A 138 -9.26 20.83 21.32
N GLY A 139 -8.54 20.74 20.21
CA GLY A 139 -7.25 21.43 20.04
C GLY A 139 -6.01 20.55 20.19
N TYR A 140 -6.13 19.22 20.22
CA TYR A 140 -4.95 18.34 20.19
C TYR A 140 -4.17 18.54 18.88
N LYS A 141 -2.98 19.16 18.99
CA LYS A 141 -1.97 19.23 17.95
C LYS A 141 -0.90 18.20 18.28
N LYS A 142 -0.91 17.03 17.64
CA LYS A 142 0.27 16.16 17.68
C LYS A 142 1.43 16.97 17.13
N ASN A 143 2.51 17.08 17.91
CA ASN A 143 3.78 17.58 17.39
C ASN A 143 4.37 16.48 16.51
N PHE A 144 3.94 16.41 15.24
CA PHE A 144 4.53 15.49 14.27
C PHE A 144 6.02 15.75 14.19
N VAL A 145 6.80 14.68 14.24
CA VAL A 145 8.24 14.74 14.11
C VAL A 145 8.56 15.06 12.64
N LYS A 146 9.07 16.27 12.40
CA LYS A 146 9.33 16.78 11.04
C LYS A 146 10.73 16.49 10.52
N LYS A 147 11.68 16.29 11.43
CA LYS A 147 13.08 15.98 11.14
C LYS A 147 13.45 14.62 11.73
N PRO A 148 14.27 13.81 11.04
CA PRO A 148 14.74 12.55 11.59
C PRO A 148 15.45 12.74 12.93
N ARG A 149 15.10 11.91 13.91
CA ARG A 149 15.82 11.79 15.18
C ARG A 149 17.18 11.10 14.96
N PRO A 150 18.15 11.28 15.87
CA PRO A 150 19.36 10.49 15.88
C PRO A 150 19.04 9.00 15.97
N TYR A 151 19.86 8.16 15.34
CA TYR A 151 19.67 6.72 15.38
C TYR A 151 19.72 6.17 16.82
N ASP A 152 18.71 5.38 17.19
CA ASP A 152 18.67 4.59 18.42
C ASP A 152 18.62 3.10 18.06
N SER A 153 19.68 2.37 18.42
CA SER A 153 19.78 0.93 18.15
C SER A 153 18.70 0.11 18.85
N MET A 154 18.28 0.51 20.05
CA MET A 154 17.32 -0.25 20.84
C MET A 154 15.90 -0.06 20.30
N ASP A 155 15.56 1.17 19.88
CA ASP A 155 14.31 1.44 19.15
C ASP A 155 14.28 0.73 17.80
N SER A 156 15.38 0.79 17.04
CA SER A 156 15.50 0.10 15.75
C SER A 156 15.27 -1.41 15.90
N GLN A 157 15.89 -2.06 16.89
CA GLN A 157 15.69 -3.48 17.16
C GLN A 157 14.23 -3.83 17.51
N LYS A 158 13.56 -3.00 18.33
CA LYS A 158 12.14 -3.20 18.66
C LYS A 158 11.26 -3.15 17.41
N TRP A 159 11.50 -2.18 16.52
CA TRP A 159 10.77 -2.09 15.26
C TRP A 159 11.07 -3.24 14.32
N HIS A 160 12.32 -3.72 14.28
CA HIS A 160 12.66 -4.90 13.48
C HIS A 160 11.91 -6.14 13.94
N GLN A 161 11.95 -6.43 15.25
CA GLN A 161 11.22 -7.54 15.82
C GLN A 161 9.72 -7.41 15.56
N PHE A 162 9.16 -6.21 15.70
CA PHE A 162 7.76 -5.95 15.41
C PHE A 162 7.41 -6.22 13.95
N ILE A 163 8.17 -5.68 12.99
CA ILE A 163 7.93 -5.85 11.56
C ILE A 163 8.14 -7.32 11.15
N GLU A 164 9.18 -7.98 11.64
CA GLU A 164 9.45 -9.39 11.34
C GLU A 164 8.37 -10.32 11.90
N SER A 165 7.74 -9.96 13.04
CA SER A 165 6.61 -10.69 13.61
C SER A 165 5.35 -10.66 12.73
N THR A 166 5.24 -9.71 11.79
CA THR A 166 4.07 -9.56 10.92
C THR A 166 4.01 -10.64 9.84
N ASN A 167 3.54 -11.84 10.19
CA ASN A 167 3.53 -12.97 9.28
C ASN A 167 2.11 -13.30 8.80
N THR A 168 1.68 -12.58 7.77
CA THR A 168 0.45 -12.90 7.05
C THR A 168 0.79 -13.65 5.76
N PRO A 169 0.36 -14.90 5.60
CA PRO A 169 0.62 -15.66 4.38
C PRO A 169 -0.01 -14.96 3.18
N SER A 170 0.73 -14.88 2.07
CA SER A 170 0.20 -14.34 0.81
C SER A 170 -1.02 -15.14 0.35
N PRO A 171 -1.94 -14.55 -0.44
CA PRO A 171 -3.15 -15.23 -0.85
C PRO A 171 -2.86 -16.55 -1.57
N LEU A 172 -1.83 -16.57 -2.42
CA LEU A 172 -1.38 -17.76 -3.13
C LEU A 172 -0.97 -18.90 -2.20
N LYS A 173 -0.36 -18.60 -1.04
CA LYS A 173 0.02 -19.61 -0.03
C LYS A 173 -1.17 -20.14 0.77
N ARG A 174 -2.34 -19.48 0.69
CA ARG A 174 -3.58 -19.90 1.36
C ARG A 174 -4.48 -20.75 0.47
N LEU A 175 -4.17 -20.84 -0.83
CA LEU A 175 -4.94 -21.62 -1.79
C LEU A 175 -4.75 -23.11 -1.54
N ASN A 176 -5.86 -23.83 -1.57
CA ASN A 176 -5.85 -25.29 -1.59
C ASN A 176 -6.09 -25.80 -3.02
N VAL A 177 -5.89 -27.09 -3.26
CA VAL A 177 -6.14 -27.72 -4.58
C VAL A 177 -7.56 -27.40 -5.08
N ALA A 178 -8.56 -27.42 -4.19
CA ALA A 178 -9.96 -27.13 -4.51
C ALA A 178 -10.23 -25.65 -4.87
N ASP A 179 -9.25 -24.75 -4.73
CA ASP A 179 -9.35 -23.34 -5.14
C ASP A 179 -8.74 -23.09 -6.52
N MET A 180 -7.91 -24.00 -7.01
CA MET A 180 -7.22 -23.86 -8.29
C MET A 180 -8.06 -24.33 -9.48
N TYR A 181 -9.11 -25.12 -9.22
CA TYR A 181 -9.91 -25.75 -10.25
C TYR A 181 -11.41 -25.49 -10.05
N ALA A 182 -12.13 -25.33 -11.16
CA ALA A 182 -13.58 -25.40 -11.18
C ALA A 182 -14.05 -26.87 -11.06
N PRO A 183 -15.27 -27.13 -10.56
CA PRO A 183 -15.87 -28.45 -10.65
C PRO A 183 -15.85 -28.99 -12.10
N GLU A 184 -15.65 -30.29 -12.28
CA GLU A 184 -15.40 -30.89 -13.61
C GLU A 184 -16.45 -30.51 -14.66
N LYS A 185 -17.74 -30.59 -14.32
CA LYS A 185 -18.84 -30.17 -15.19
C LYS A 185 -18.78 -28.68 -15.59
N VAL A 186 -18.36 -27.83 -14.65
CA VAL A 186 -18.20 -26.39 -14.89
C VAL A 186 -16.99 -26.14 -15.78
N MET A 187 -15.88 -26.85 -15.52
CA MET A 187 -14.66 -26.79 -16.32
C MET A 187 -14.95 -27.16 -17.78
N ASP A 188 -15.63 -28.28 -18.04
CA ASP A 188 -15.96 -28.71 -19.40
C ASP A 188 -16.84 -27.71 -20.13
N LYS A 189 -17.85 -27.16 -19.45
CA LYS A 189 -18.72 -26.10 -20.00
C LYS A 189 -17.92 -24.86 -20.39
N LEU A 190 -17.02 -24.38 -19.51
CA LEU A 190 -16.19 -23.21 -19.77
C LEU A 190 -15.16 -23.46 -20.89
N CYS A 191 -14.55 -24.64 -20.91
CA CYS A 191 -13.62 -25.04 -21.96
C CYS A 191 -14.31 -25.10 -23.32
N PHE A 192 -15.52 -25.65 -23.39
CA PHE A 192 -16.31 -25.68 -24.62
C PHE A 192 -16.65 -24.28 -25.12
N PHE A 193 -17.05 -23.38 -24.21
CA PHE A 193 -17.30 -21.98 -24.54
C PHE A 193 -16.06 -21.28 -25.13
N ILE A 194 -14.89 -21.41 -24.50
CA ILE A 194 -13.65 -20.78 -24.99
C ILE A 194 -13.22 -21.36 -26.34
N GLN A 195 -13.32 -22.68 -26.53
CA GLN A 195 -13.03 -23.32 -27.81
C GLN A 195 -13.89 -22.73 -28.92
N LYS A 196 -15.18 -22.51 -28.66
CA LYS A 196 -16.13 -21.97 -29.64
C LYS A 196 -15.89 -20.49 -29.94
N GLU A 197 -15.69 -19.67 -28.91
CA GLU A 197 -15.61 -18.20 -29.08
C GLU A 197 -14.23 -17.71 -29.52
N VAL A 198 -13.15 -18.37 -29.09
CA VAL A 198 -11.76 -17.93 -29.35
C VAL A 198 -11.04 -18.82 -30.37
N GLY A 199 -11.54 -20.04 -30.59
CA GLY A 199 -10.86 -21.03 -31.44
C GLY A 199 -9.61 -21.65 -30.81
N PHE A 200 -9.43 -21.51 -29.49
CA PHE A 200 -8.34 -22.15 -28.77
C PHE A 200 -8.49 -23.67 -28.78
N GLY A 201 -7.38 -24.40 -28.87
CA GLY A 201 -7.38 -25.85 -28.66
C GLY A 201 -7.72 -26.22 -27.21
N LYS A 202 -8.18 -27.46 -26.98
CA LYS A 202 -8.65 -27.96 -25.67
C LYS A 202 -7.68 -27.68 -24.52
N VAL A 203 -6.37 -27.85 -24.75
CA VAL A 203 -5.32 -27.64 -23.74
C VAL A 203 -5.23 -26.17 -23.33
N LEU A 204 -5.14 -25.26 -24.30
CA LEU A 204 -5.06 -23.83 -24.05
C LEU A 204 -6.35 -23.28 -23.43
N ALA A 205 -7.51 -23.76 -23.88
CA ALA A 205 -8.80 -23.38 -23.30
C ALA A 205 -8.87 -23.76 -21.82
N ARG A 206 -8.45 -24.98 -21.47
CA ARG A 206 -8.42 -25.44 -20.08
C ARG A 206 -7.44 -24.63 -19.23
N GLN A 207 -6.23 -24.42 -19.72
CA GLN A 207 -5.21 -23.65 -19.00
C GLN A 207 -5.67 -22.21 -18.73
N LEU A 208 -6.35 -21.58 -19.70
CA LEU A 208 -6.92 -20.25 -19.53
C LEU A 208 -7.97 -20.23 -18.41
N VAL A 209 -8.90 -21.18 -18.38
CA VAL A 209 -9.91 -21.26 -17.30
C VAL A 209 -9.23 -21.43 -15.95
N GLU A 210 -8.26 -22.35 -15.84
CA GLU A 210 -7.53 -22.64 -14.60
C GLU A 210 -6.77 -21.40 -14.08
N ASP A 211 -6.10 -20.66 -14.97
CA ASP A 211 -5.43 -19.41 -14.61
C ASP A 211 -6.42 -18.36 -14.07
N ILE A 212 -7.56 -18.16 -14.76
CA ILE A 212 -8.57 -17.17 -14.37
C ILE A 212 -9.25 -17.54 -13.05
N VAL A 213 -9.53 -18.82 -12.82
CA VAL A 213 -10.08 -19.35 -11.56
C VAL A 213 -9.06 -19.21 -10.43
N SER A 214 -7.78 -19.52 -10.68
CA SER A 214 -6.72 -19.36 -9.70
C SER A 214 -6.51 -17.90 -9.29
N ILE A 215 -6.55 -16.98 -10.27
CA ILE A 215 -6.51 -15.53 -10.01
C ILE A 215 -7.71 -15.11 -9.16
N ARG A 216 -8.91 -15.56 -9.53
CA ARG A 216 -10.13 -15.29 -8.76
C ARG A 216 -9.99 -15.76 -7.32
N ALA A 217 -9.44 -16.94 -7.08
CA ALA A 217 -9.25 -17.45 -5.74
C ALA A 217 -8.22 -16.65 -4.92
N ALA A 218 -7.13 -16.21 -5.56
CA ALA A 218 -6.11 -15.38 -4.91
C ALA A 218 -6.62 -13.97 -4.57
N VAL A 219 -7.45 -13.38 -5.43
CA VAL A 219 -7.99 -12.01 -5.26
C VAL A 219 -9.21 -11.99 -4.35
N CYS A 220 -10.07 -13.01 -4.45
CA CYS A 220 -11.30 -13.15 -3.70
C CYS A 220 -11.26 -14.45 -2.86
N PRO A 221 -10.51 -14.49 -1.75
CA PRO A 221 -10.42 -15.67 -0.90
C PRO A 221 -11.76 -16.04 -0.27
N ARG A 222 -11.91 -17.32 0.09
CA ARG A 222 -13.09 -17.83 0.82
C ARG A 222 -13.08 -17.31 2.26
N THR A 223 -14.25 -17.17 2.87
CA THR A 223 -14.36 -16.75 4.28
C THR A 223 -13.62 -17.68 5.24
N CYS A 224 -13.50 -18.98 4.93
CA CYS A 224 -12.75 -19.95 5.72
C CYS A 224 -11.22 -19.75 5.67
N GLN A 225 -10.70 -19.02 4.68
CA GLN A 225 -9.28 -18.69 4.53
C GLN A 225 -8.90 -17.37 5.22
N LEU A 226 -9.89 -16.64 5.76
CA LEU A 226 -9.70 -15.34 6.38
C LEU A 226 -9.94 -15.40 7.89
N LYS A 227 -9.13 -14.64 8.62
CA LYS A 227 -9.34 -14.33 10.03
C LYS A 227 -10.17 -13.04 10.15
N SER A 228 -10.90 -12.90 11.26
CA SER A 228 -11.60 -11.63 11.55
C SER A 228 -10.59 -10.48 11.58
N GLY A 229 -10.91 -9.38 10.91
CA GLY A 229 -10.06 -8.21 10.76
C GLY A 229 -9.16 -8.23 9.51
N GLU A 230 -9.16 -9.33 8.74
CA GLU A 230 -8.43 -9.40 7.47
C GLU A 230 -9.25 -8.86 6.30
N MET A 231 -8.56 -8.32 5.31
CA MET A 231 -9.14 -7.76 4.10
C MET A 231 -8.27 -8.10 2.88
N PRO A 232 -8.82 -8.77 1.85
CA PRO A 232 -8.12 -8.95 0.60
C PRO A 232 -8.06 -7.62 -0.17
N MET A 233 -6.97 -7.43 -0.92
CA MET A 233 -6.67 -6.20 -1.65
C MET A 233 -5.92 -6.53 -2.94
N LEU A 234 -6.13 -5.70 -3.98
CA LEU A 234 -5.33 -5.69 -5.19
C LEU A 234 -4.53 -4.38 -5.21
N VAL A 235 -3.22 -4.47 -4.97
CA VAL A 235 -2.36 -3.29 -4.77
C VAL A 235 -1.24 -3.25 -5.80
N THR A 236 -0.46 -2.18 -5.83
CA THR A 236 0.66 -2.05 -6.79
C THR A 236 1.76 -3.05 -6.46
N HIS A 237 2.28 -3.77 -7.44
CA HIS A 237 3.40 -4.70 -7.23
C HIS A 237 4.73 -3.95 -6.99
N VAL A 238 5.62 -4.47 -6.15
CA VAL A 238 6.95 -3.88 -5.88
C VAL A 238 7.85 -3.74 -7.10
N SER A 239 7.56 -4.48 -8.17
CA SER A 239 8.29 -4.45 -9.44
C SER A 239 7.57 -3.66 -10.53
N ALA A 240 6.54 -2.88 -10.19
CA ALA A 240 5.74 -2.12 -11.16
C ALA A 240 6.48 -0.88 -11.67
N LYS A 241 7.43 -1.10 -12.60
CA LYS A 241 8.24 -0.05 -13.22
C LYS A 241 7.36 0.98 -13.92
N LEU A 242 7.78 2.25 -13.87
CA LEU A 242 7.11 3.38 -14.54
C LEU A 242 7.18 3.28 -16.09
N THR A 243 8.09 2.47 -16.63
CA THR A 243 8.40 2.40 -18.07
C THR A 243 7.57 1.39 -18.86
N GLU A 244 6.86 0.46 -18.20
CA GLU A 244 6.14 -0.60 -18.92
C GLU A 244 4.79 -0.13 -19.48
N ASP A 245 4.10 0.79 -18.80
CA ASP A 245 2.82 1.36 -19.23
C ASP A 245 2.52 2.67 -18.49
N THR A 246 2.19 3.74 -19.22
CA THR A 246 1.79 5.02 -18.63
C THR A 246 0.39 4.97 -18.02
N ASP A 247 -0.46 4.06 -18.50
CA ASP A 247 -1.81 3.86 -17.97
C ASP A 247 -1.78 3.03 -16.68
N THR A 248 -2.31 3.61 -15.61
CA THR A 248 -2.42 2.99 -14.29
C THR A 248 -3.17 1.67 -14.32
N ARG A 249 -4.08 1.48 -15.28
CA ARG A 249 -4.88 0.27 -15.44
C ARG A 249 -4.05 -0.97 -15.77
N TYR A 250 -2.89 -0.84 -16.40
CA TYR A 250 -2.03 -1.97 -16.77
C TYR A 250 -0.81 -2.12 -15.88
N ARG A 251 -0.66 -1.23 -14.90
CA ARG A 251 0.41 -1.33 -13.92
C ARG A 251 0.32 -2.66 -13.19
N LYS A 252 1.46 -3.35 -13.07
CA LYS A 252 1.53 -4.68 -12.43
C LYS A 252 0.98 -4.61 -11.00
N LEU A 253 -0.01 -5.46 -10.71
CA LEU A 253 -0.66 -5.55 -9.40
C LEU A 253 -0.25 -6.84 -8.65
N ALA A 254 -0.44 -6.82 -7.34
CA ALA A 254 -0.25 -7.94 -6.43
C ALA A 254 -1.53 -8.16 -5.60
N PRO A 255 -2.11 -9.38 -5.58
CA PRO A 255 -3.12 -9.72 -4.59
C PRO A 255 -2.45 -9.89 -3.23
N VAL A 256 -2.98 -9.21 -2.22
CA VAL A 256 -2.50 -9.27 -0.84
C VAL A 256 -3.68 -9.42 0.13
N ILE A 257 -3.44 -10.02 1.29
CA ILE A 257 -4.38 -9.99 2.42
C ILE A 257 -3.73 -9.19 3.53
N ILE A 258 -4.40 -8.14 4.01
CA ILE A 258 -3.91 -7.32 5.11
C ILE A 258 -4.79 -7.47 6.33
N THR A 259 -4.19 -7.45 7.51
CA THR A 259 -4.88 -7.46 8.79
C THR A 259 -5.15 -6.01 9.18
N VAL A 260 -6.31 -5.48 8.81
CA VAL A 260 -6.69 -4.09 9.11
C VAL A 260 -6.79 -3.87 10.61
N LEU A 261 -7.34 -4.85 11.34
CA LEU A 261 -7.46 -4.85 12.79
C LEU A 261 -7.10 -6.23 13.35
N SER A 262 -6.04 -6.32 14.13
CA SER A 262 -5.70 -7.55 14.85
C SER A 262 -6.55 -7.71 16.12
N LYS A 263 -6.58 -8.93 16.69
CA LYS A 263 -7.34 -9.19 17.92
C LYS A 263 -6.76 -8.44 19.11
N GLU A 264 -5.44 -8.33 19.16
CA GLU A 264 -4.69 -7.61 20.19
C GLU A 264 -5.03 -6.12 20.14
N GLU A 265 -5.04 -5.53 18.94
CA GLU A 265 -5.40 -4.12 18.72
C GLU A 265 -6.89 -3.83 18.97
N ALA A 266 -7.78 -4.82 18.83
CA ALA A 266 -9.20 -4.66 19.12
C ALA A 266 -9.49 -4.63 20.63
N ASN A 267 -8.64 -5.29 21.43
CA ASN A 267 -8.79 -5.38 22.88
C ASN A 267 -8.01 -4.30 23.64
N GLY A 268 -7.02 -3.69 23.01
CA GLY A 268 -6.23 -2.60 23.58
C GLY A 268 -6.99 -1.28 23.55
N PHE A 269 -7.68 -0.94 24.63
CA PHE A 269 -8.20 0.42 24.84
C PHE A 269 -7.05 1.32 25.30
N SER A 270 -6.85 2.44 24.60
CA SER A 270 -5.90 3.48 24.99
C SER A 270 -6.53 4.43 26.00
N ASN A 271 -5.81 4.80 27.05
CA ASN A 271 -6.30 5.72 28.08
C ASN A 271 -6.07 7.19 27.70
N SER A 272 -5.29 7.45 26.65
CA SER A 272 -5.03 8.80 26.13
C SER A 272 -5.03 8.87 24.60
N MET A 273 -5.24 10.08 24.06
CA MET A 273 -5.19 10.35 22.62
C MET A 273 -3.78 10.13 22.03
N ASP A 274 -2.73 10.40 22.81
CA ASP A 274 -1.35 10.18 22.38
C ASP A 274 -1.06 8.70 22.13
N GLU A 275 -1.40 7.86 23.11
CA GLU A 275 -1.29 6.40 23.02
C GLU A 275 -2.12 5.85 21.86
N TYR A 276 -3.33 6.36 21.68
CA TYR A 276 -4.20 5.98 20.57
C TYR A 276 -3.53 6.26 19.22
N LEU A 277 -3.00 7.46 19.03
CA LEU A 277 -2.36 7.86 17.78
C LEU A 277 -1.07 7.10 17.51
N GLU A 278 -0.32 6.76 18.55
CA GLU A 278 0.83 5.88 18.44
C GLU A 278 0.42 4.47 18.02
N ALA A 279 -0.58 3.89 18.67
CA ALA A 279 -1.13 2.58 18.31
C ALA A 279 -1.66 2.56 16.86
N PHE A 280 -2.37 3.61 16.44
CA PHE A 280 -2.85 3.76 15.08
C PHE A 280 -1.69 3.92 14.07
N SER A 281 -0.66 4.70 14.40
CA SER A 281 0.54 4.83 13.57
C SER A 281 1.24 3.47 13.42
N LYS A 282 1.37 2.72 14.52
CA LYS A 282 1.95 1.38 14.53
C LYS A 282 1.14 0.40 13.69
N ARG A 283 -0.19 0.43 13.76
CA ARG A 283 -1.12 -0.33 12.91
C ARG A 283 -0.96 0.01 11.43
N LEU A 284 -0.89 1.30 11.10
CA LEU A 284 -0.70 1.79 9.73
C LEU A 284 0.61 1.24 9.12
N LEU A 285 1.70 1.34 9.89
CA LEU A 285 3.01 0.80 9.49
C LEU A 285 2.95 -0.72 9.33
N ARG A 286 2.38 -1.43 10.30
CA ARG A 286 2.18 -2.89 10.27
C ARG A 286 1.51 -3.33 8.97
N VAL A 287 0.42 -2.69 8.58
CA VAL A 287 -0.35 -2.99 7.37
C VAL A 287 0.47 -2.73 6.09
N CYS A 288 1.29 -1.66 6.05
CA CYS A 288 2.17 -1.39 4.91
C CYS A 288 3.25 -2.46 4.75
N PHE A 289 3.92 -2.85 5.84
CA PHE A 289 4.92 -3.92 5.82
C PHE A 289 4.31 -5.29 5.51
N GLU A 290 3.11 -5.58 6.02
CA GLU A 290 2.36 -6.80 5.72
C GLU A 290 2.04 -6.92 4.22
N ALA A 291 1.61 -5.83 3.58
CA ALA A 291 1.44 -5.79 2.12
C ALA A 291 2.78 -5.95 1.39
N TYR A 292 3.84 -5.29 1.85
CA TYR A 292 5.16 -5.34 1.24
C TYR A 292 5.77 -6.74 1.23
N ARG A 293 5.63 -7.49 2.33
CA ARG A 293 6.05 -8.91 2.42
C ARG A 293 5.31 -9.82 1.42
N GLN A 294 4.17 -9.37 0.92
CA GLN A 294 3.37 -10.05 -0.11
C GLN A 294 3.61 -9.46 -1.51
N ASN A 295 4.71 -8.71 -1.69
CA ASN A 295 5.08 -8.01 -2.93
C ASN A 295 4.11 -6.88 -3.35
N GLY A 296 3.29 -6.39 -2.41
CA GLY A 296 2.32 -5.33 -2.64
C GLY A 296 2.70 -4.00 -1.98
N LEU A 297 2.28 -2.90 -2.57
CA LEU A 297 2.53 -1.54 -2.08
C LEU A 297 1.22 -0.76 -2.01
N LEU A 298 0.88 -0.31 -0.81
CA LEU A 298 -0.33 0.48 -0.55
C LEU A 298 -0.11 1.96 -0.88
N THR A 299 -1.02 2.55 -1.66
CA THR A 299 -1.05 4.00 -1.89
C THR A 299 -1.70 4.74 -0.70
N LEU A 300 -1.43 6.04 -0.58
CA LEU A 300 -2.08 6.89 0.41
C LEU A 300 -3.61 6.92 0.25
N GLN A 301 -4.10 6.82 -0.99
CA GLN A 301 -5.53 6.76 -1.29
C GLN A 301 -6.15 5.44 -0.81
N GLU A 302 -5.44 4.31 -0.96
CA GLU A 302 -5.93 3.02 -0.42
C GLU A 302 -6.02 3.10 1.11
N MET A 303 -4.95 3.56 1.76
CA MET A 303 -4.94 3.75 3.22
C MET A 303 -6.03 4.71 3.69
N GLN A 304 -6.34 5.76 2.91
CA GLN A 304 -7.42 6.67 3.25
C GLN A 304 -8.78 5.96 3.38
N TRP A 305 -9.09 5.05 2.46
CA TRP A 305 -10.34 4.28 2.51
C TRP A 305 -10.30 3.12 3.50
N ILE A 306 -9.13 2.52 3.72
CA ILE A 306 -8.94 1.46 4.73
C ILE A 306 -9.21 1.99 6.14
N PHE A 307 -8.68 3.17 6.45
CA PHE A 307 -8.71 3.72 7.81
C PHE A 307 -9.68 4.88 8.01
N MET A 308 -10.41 5.29 6.96
CA MET A 308 -11.33 6.44 6.98
C MET A 308 -10.67 7.76 7.44
N VAL A 309 -9.39 7.94 7.11
CA VAL A 309 -8.56 9.11 7.46
C VAL A 309 -8.02 9.74 6.18
N SER A 310 -7.97 11.07 6.08
CA SER A 310 -7.53 11.74 4.85
C SER A 310 -6.11 11.33 4.42
N ALA A 311 -5.86 11.23 3.11
CA ALA A 311 -4.55 10.88 2.57
C ALA A 311 -3.43 11.83 3.06
N THR A 312 -3.73 13.11 3.25
CA THR A 312 -2.80 14.08 3.85
C THR A 312 -2.39 13.68 5.26
N ARG A 313 -3.36 13.31 6.11
CA ARG A 313 -3.08 12.89 7.49
C ARG A 313 -2.32 11.56 7.54
N ILE A 314 -2.69 10.60 6.68
CA ILE A 314 -1.92 9.36 6.53
C ILE A 314 -0.46 9.68 6.18
N SER A 315 -0.23 10.59 5.24
CA SER A 315 1.12 11.02 4.88
C SER A 315 1.88 11.69 6.03
N GLU A 316 1.22 12.52 6.85
CA GLU A 316 1.81 13.13 8.05
C GLU A 316 2.21 12.09 9.09
N LEU A 317 1.34 11.09 9.33
CA LEU A 317 1.59 10.00 10.28
C LEU A 317 2.76 9.13 9.85
N ILE A 318 2.79 8.72 8.58
CA ILE A 318 3.90 7.95 8.01
C ILE A 318 5.20 8.74 8.17
N ARG A 319 5.23 10.00 7.72
CA ARG A 319 6.43 10.84 7.82
C ARG A 319 6.91 11.00 9.25
N SER A 320 5.99 11.21 10.18
CA SER A 320 6.34 11.34 11.60
C SER A 320 6.92 10.04 12.14
N ALA A 321 6.38 8.88 11.78
CA ALA A 321 6.90 7.59 12.22
C ALA A 321 8.28 7.29 11.61
N GLU A 322 8.46 7.57 10.33
CA GLU A 322 9.76 7.44 9.63
C GLU A 322 10.84 8.31 10.31
N CYS A 323 10.52 9.57 10.61
CA CYS A 323 11.45 10.45 11.30
C CYS A 323 11.71 10.04 12.76
N SER A 324 10.72 9.49 13.46
CA SER A 324 10.87 9.10 14.86
C SER A 324 11.75 7.87 15.05
N HIS A 325 11.69 6.92 14.12
CA HIS A 325 12.24 5.57 14.29
C HIS A 325 13.31 5.21 13.24
N ASN A 326 13.68 6.16 12.37
CA ASN A 326 14.65 5.99 11.29
C ASN A 326 14.34 4.81 10.34
N ILE A 327 13.06 4.44 10.23
CA ILE A 327 12.55 3.43 9.31
C ILE A 327 11.97 4.10 8.06
N ILE A 328 11.93 3.40 6.93
CA ILE A 328 11.23 3.87 5.74
C ILE A 328 10.02 2.95 5.50
N VAL A 329 8.84 3.55 5.35
CA VAL A 329 7.61 2.79 5.16
C VAL A 329 7.47 2.41 3.69
N PRO A 330 7.23 1.12 3.36
CA PRO A 330 7.13 0.68 1.97
C PRO A 330 5.81 1.17 1.35
N THR A 331 5.92 2.14 0.46
CA THR A 331 4.82 2.68 -0.35
C THR A 331 5.28 2.74 -1.81
N PRO A 332 4.37 2.92 -2.78
CA PRO A 332 4.79 3.17 -4.17
C PRO A 332 5.73 4.38 -4.28
N GLY A 333 5.57 5.37 -3.40
CA GLY A 333 6.42 6.56 -3.39
C GLY A 333 7.87 6.28 -2.99
N THR A 334 8.09 5.39 -2.03
CA THR A 334 9.42 5.06 -1.48
C THR A 334 10.11 3.95 -2.28
N ILE A 335 9.37 2.90 -2.66
CA ILE A 335 9.96 1.71 -3.30
C ILE A 335 10.13 1.87 -4.82
N LEU A 336 9.16 2.50 -5.50
CA LEU A 336 9.20 2.69 -6.96
C LEU A 336 9.74 4.07 -7.37
N ASP A 337 10.20 4.88 -6.41
CA ASP A 337 10.55 6.29 -6.59
C ASP A 337 9.42 7.08 -7.31
N ALA A 338 8.17 6.61 -7.16
CA ALA A 338 7.00 7.22 -7.81
C ALA A 338 6.48 8.45 -7.05
N GLY A 339 7.10 8.78 -5.92
CA GLY A 339 6.69 9.83 -5.01
C GLY A 339 7.76 10.89 -4.84
N ARG A 340 7.31 12.12 -4.56
CA ARG A 340 8.20 13.23 -4.17
C ARG A 340 8.54 13.18 -2.67
N SER A 341 8.39 12.04 -2.00
CA SER A 341 8.73 11.97 -0.58
C SER A 341 10.24 12.16 -0.45
N ILE A 342 10.64 13.19 0.28
CA ILE A 342 12.03 13.62 0.43
C ILE A 342 12.61 13.05 1.73
N THR A 343 11.74 12.82 2.72
CA THR A 343 12.08 12.43 4.08
C THR A 343 12.96 11.16 4.14
N HIS A 344 12.70 10.19 3.28
CA HIS A 344 13.45 8.92 3.31
C HIS A 344 14.89 9.08 2.80
N LYS A 345 15.15 10.07 1.93
CA LYS A 345 16.51 10.44 1.49
C LYS A 345 17.25 11.13 2.62
N ASP A 346 16.58 12.02 3.35
CA ASP A 346 17.14 12.70 4.53
C ASP A 346 17.56 11.69 5.62
N ILE A 347 16.73 10.67 5.88
CA ILE A 347 17.04 9.60 6.85
C ILE A 347 18.30 8.84 6.42
N ILE A 348 18.39 8.43 5.15
CA ILE A 348 19.53 7.68 4.61
C ILE A 348 20.83 8.51 4.70
N VAL A 349 20.78 9.77 4.27
CA VAL A 349 21.95 10.67 4.32
C VAL A 349 22.39 10.90 5.76
N LYS A 350 21.45 11.10 6.69
CA LYS A 350 21.80 11.28 8.12
C LYS A 350 22.46 10.05 8.72
N LEU A 351 21.92 8.84 8.47
CA LEU A 351 22.56 7.61 8.94
C LEU A 351 23.97 7.42 8.34
N HIS A 352 24.18 7.82 7.08
CA HIS A 352 25.49 7.82 6.46
C HIS A 352 26.47 8.79 7.15
N LEU A 353 26.00 10.00 7.47
CA LEU A 353 26.80 11.00 8.20
C LEU A 353 27.09 10.59 9.66
N GLU A 354 26.22 9.79 10.26
CA GLU A 354 26.45 9.14 11.56
C GLU A 354 27.45 7.97 11.49
N GLY A 355 27.97 7.64 10.29
CA GLY A 355 29.02 6.65 10.08
C GLY A 355 28.53 5.23 9.75
N HIS A 356 27.22 5.04 9.52
CA HIS A 356 26.69 3.74 9.13
C HIS A 356 27.07 3.40 7.68
N ASN A 357 27.44 2.14 7.43
CA ASN A 357 27.72 1.67 6.07
C ASN A 357 26.42 1.37 5.30
N VAL A 358 26.53 1.23 3.97
CA VAL A 358 25.39 0.98 3.06
C VAL A 358 24.56 -0.24 3.46
N LYS A 359 25.18 -1.32 3.94
CA LYS A 359 24.48 -2.56 4.32
C LYS A 359 23.67 -2.36 5.60
N ASP A 360 24.24 -1.64 6.57
CA ASP A 360 23.57 -1.34 7.82
C ASP A 360 22.41 -0.38 7.60
N ILE A 361 22.60 0.68 6.80
CA ILE A 361 21.53 1.62 6.44
C ILE A 361 20.40 0.88 5.71
N ALA A 362 20.73 0.00 4.75
CA ALA A 362 19.74 -0.81 4.04
C ALA A 362 18.92 -1.68 4.99
N ARG A 363 19.56 -2.29 5.99
CA ARG A 363 18.88 -3.07 7.04
C ARG A 363 17.98 -2.17 7.87
N ILE A 364 18.53 -1.11 8.47
CA ILE A 364 17.82 -0.16 9.35
C ILE A 364 16.56 0.38 8.68
N THR A 365 16.70 0.76 7.41
CA THR A 365 15.66 1.48 6.67
C THR A 365 14.76 0.59 5.81
N TYR A 366 14.98 -0.72 5.76
CA TYR A 366 14.26 -1.66 4.88
C TYR A 366 14.35 -1.34 3.37
N HIS A 367 15.43 -0.67 2.95
CA HIS A 367 15.70 -0.38 1.55
C HIS A 367 16.70 -1.34 0.93
N CYS A 368 16.69 -1.43 -0.41
CA CYS A 368 17.73 -2.19 -1.10
C CYS A 368 19.08 -1.43 -1.06
N PRO A 369 20.21 -2.12 -0.87
CA PRO A 369 21.54 -1.48 -0.81
C PRO A 369 21.84 -0.59 -2.01
N ARG A 370 21.39 -0.99 -3.22
CA ARG A 370 21.57 -0.21 -4.44
C ARG A 370 20.87 1.16 -4.38
N SER A 371 19.68 1.23 -3.81
CA SER A 371 18.98 2.52 -3.65
C SER A 371 19.66 3.40 -2.60
N VAL A 372 20.10 2.81 -1.49
CA VAL A 372 20.87 3.51 -0.45
C VAL A 372 22.14 4.12 -1.05
N ASP A 373 22.92 3.32 -1.78
CA ASP A 373 24.15 3.73 -2.45
C ASP A 373 23.91 4.88 -3.44
N ASN A 374 22.85 4.80 -4.26
CA ASN A 374 22.47 5.89 -5.16
C ASN A 374 22.16 7.22 -4.43
N TYR A 375 21.50 7.16 -3.27
CA TYR A 375 21.18 8.35 -2.49
C TYR A 375 22.42 8.96 -1.84
N ILE A 376 23.30 8.12 -1.28
CA ILE A 376 24.58 8.54 -0.71
C ILE A 376 25.45 9.17 -1.80
N GLY A 377 25.65 8.50 -2.94
CA GLY A 377 26.44 9.03 -4.04
C GLY A 377 25.88 10.33 -4.62
N THR A 378 24.54 10.49 -4.65
CA THR A 378 23.93 11.78 -5.05
C THR A 378 24.27 12.89 -4.05
N PHE A 379 24.19 12.61 -2.75
CA PHE A 379 24.54 13.57 -1.71
C PHE A 379 26.03 13.96 -1.75
N GLU A 380 26.93 12.99 -1.85
CA GLU A 380 28.37 13.23 -1.95
C GLU A 380 28.72 14.08 -3.18
N ALA A 381 28.10 13.80 -4.33
CA ALA A 381 28.28 14.61 -5.52
C ALA A 381 27.80 16.06 -5.32
N VAL A 382 26.68 16.28 -4.64
CA VAL A 382 26.21 17.63 -4.28
C VAL A 382 27.17 18.31 -3.32
N LEU A 383 27.69 17.61 -2.32
CA LEU A 383 28.66 18.13 -1.35
C LEU A 383 29.94 18.63 -2.04
N ILE A 384 30.48 17.85 -2.99
CA ILE A 384 31.65 18.25 -3.78
C ILE A 384 31.33 19.47 -4.64
N LEU A 385 30.21 19.49 -5.36
CA LEU A 385 29.84 20.64 -6.19
C LEU A 385 29.60 21.91 -5.36
N TYR A 386 29.06 21.75 -4.14
CA TYR A 386 28.90 22.83 -3.18
C TYR A 386 30.24 23.41 -2.73
N LEU A 387 31.21 22.54 -2.42
CA LEU A 387 32.58 22.92 -2.08
C LEU A 387 33.24 23.79 -3.16
N TYR A 388 33.00 23.47 -4.44
CA TYR A 388 33.47 24.25 -5.59
C TYR A 388 32.60 25.47 -5.93
N LYS A 389 31.62 25.82 -5.08
CA LYS A 389 30.73 26.98 -5.25
C LYS A 389 29.94 26.97 -6.57
N MET A 390 29.58 25.77 -7.06
CA MET A 390 28.83 25.66 -8.30
C MET A 390 27.38 26.14 -8.12
N PRO A 391 26.77 26.86 -9.10
CA PRO A 391 25.38 27.27 -9.00
C PRO A 391 24.39 26.08 -9.01
N VAL A 392 23.31 26.15 -8.22
CA VAL A 392 22.29 25.08 -8.08
C VAL A 392 21.74 24.58 -9.42
N ARG A 393 21.49 25.49 -10.37
CA ARG A 393 20.99 25.12 -11.71
C ARG A 393 22.01 24.31 -12.50
N LEU A 394 23.30 24.62 -12.33
CA LEU A 394 24.38 23.88 -12.96
C LEU A 394 24.55 22.51 -12.32
N MET A 395 24.48 22.42 -10.98
CA MET A 395 24.47 21.13 -10.27
C MET A 395 23.34 20.21 -10.75
N SER A 396 22.13 20.75 -10.86
CA SER A 396 20.95 20.04 -11.36
C SER A 396 21.18 19.48 -12.78
N ARG A 397 21.80 20.27 -13.67
CA ARG A 397 22.12 19.85 -15.03
C ARG A 397 23.22 18.78 -15.07
N ILE A 398 24.30 18.97 -14.32
CA ILE A 398 25.43 18.02 -14.27
C ILE A 398 24.98 16.66 -13.73
N LEU A 399 24.20 16.66 -12.66
CA LEU A 399 23.76 15.43 -12.00
C LEU A 399 22.50 14.82 -12.61
N GLY A 400 21.84 15.51 -13.55
CA GLY A 400 20.55 15.10 -14.11
C GLY A 400 19.46 14.97 -13.04
N LYS A 401 19.51 15.79 -11.98
CA LYS A 401 18.58 15.76 -10.84
C LYS A 401 17.72 17.02 -10.81
N GLY A 402 16.51 16.91 -10.27
CA GLY A 402 15.61 18.06 -10.08
C GLY A 402 16.20 19.09 -9.12
N ILE A 403 15.97 20.38 -9.40
CA ILE A 403 16.47 21.51 -8.60
C ILE A 403 16.07 21.40 -7.13
N THR A 404 14.84 20.97 -6.85
CA THR A 404 14.33 20.82 -5.47
C THR A 404 15.14 19.81 -4.68
N LEU A 405 15.53 18.70 -5.31
CA LEU A 405 16.35 17.66 -4.68
C LEU A 405 17.75 18.18 -4.34
N ILE A 406 18.35 18.98 -5.23
CA ILE A 406 19.64 19.61 -4.96
C ILE A 406 19.54 20.56 -3.76
N GLN A 407 18.51 21.41 -3.72
CA GLN A 407 18.28 22.35 -2.62
C GLN A 407 18.03 21.65 -1.27
N GLU A 408 17.56 20.42 -1.29
CA GLU A 408 17.37 19.61 -0.08
C GLU A 408 18.69 19.08 0.45
N HIS A 409 19.52 18.51 -0.44
CA HIS A 409 20.86 18.08 -0.05
C HIS A 409 21.69 19.26 0.48
N LEU A 410 21.60 20.45 -0.16
CA LEU A 410 22.27 21.65 0.34
C LEU A 410 21.80 22.05 1.75
N ARG A 411 20.50 21.95 2.04
CA ARG A 411 19.99 22.18 3.40
C ARG A 411 20.55 21.20 4.42
N ILE A 412 20.72 19.92 4.05
CA ILE A 412 21.35 18.94 4.95
C ILE A 412 22.82 19.32 5.18
N ILE A 413 23.53 19.76 4.15
CA ILE A 413 24.92 20.20 4.26
C ILE A 413 25.02 21.37 5.23
N ASP A 414 24.19 22.40 5.08
CA ASP A 414 24.17 23.57 5.96
C ASP A 414 23.74 23.23 7.41
N GLU A 415 22.99 22.15 7.61
CA GLU A 415 22.61 21.67 8.96
C GLU A 415 23.73 20.89 9.66
N VAL A 416 24.63 20.27 8.91
CA VAL A 416 25.63 19.32 9.42
C VAL A 416 27.02 19.95 9.49
N TYR A 417 27.38 20.75 8.49
CA TYR A 417 28.69 21.36 8.37
C TYR A 417 28.60 22.86 8.66
N GLU A 418 29.35 23.32 9.66
CA GLU A 418 29.41 24.73 10.05
C GLU A 418 30.09 25.59 8.98
N ASP A 419 31.14 25.06 8.35
CA ASP A 419 31.92 25.75 7.35
C ASP A 419 32.56 24.81 6.30
N VAL A 420 33.20 25.43 5.31
CA VAL A 420 33.89 24.73 4.22
C VAL A 420 35.09 23.93 4.73
N THR A 421 35.70 24.35 5.83
CA THR A 421 36.85 23.70 6.46
C THR A 421 36.44 22.33 7.02
N HIS A 422 35.32 22.26 7.72
CA HIS A 422 34.76 21.02 8.24
C HIS A 422 34.40 20.03 7.13
N ILE A 423 33.87 20.51 6.00
CA ILE A 423 33.61 19.68 4.80
C ILE A 423 34.91 19.06 4.28
N LYS A 424 35.97 19.86 4.16
CA LYS A 424 37.28 19.36 3.69
C LYS A 424 37.88 18.33 4.64
N GLU A 425 37.79 18.56 5.95
CA GLU A 425 38.29 17.62 6.95
C GLU A 425 37.57 16.26 6.87
N ASP A 426 36.24 16.25 6.76
CA ASP A 426 35.46 15.02 6.59
C ASP A 426 35.85 14.27 5.31
N LEU A 427 35.99 14.99 4.20
CA LEU A 427 36.39 14.41 2.92
C LEU A 427 37.83 13.88 2.94
N ILE A 428 38.77 14.54 3.64
CA ILE A 428 40.14 14.04 3.85
C ILE A 428 40.11 12.76 4.68
N ARG A 429 39.30 12.71 5.76
CA ARG A 429 39.13 11.49 6.57
C ARG A 429 38.60 10.31 5.73
N LYS A 430 37.75 10.61 4.73
CA LYS A 430 37.24 9.65 3.75
C LYS A 430 38.22 9.33 2.60
N GLY A 431 39.43 9.90 2.61
CA GLY A 431 40.50 9.60 1.67
C GLY A 431 40.55 10.49 0.42
N VAL A 432 39.78 11.58 0.37
CA VAL A 432 39.83 12.56 -0.73
C VAL A 432 41.05 13.47 -0.55
N ARG A 433 41.81 13.67 -1.64
CA ARG A 433 42.91 14.65 -1.70
C ARG A 433 42.44 15.86 -2.50
N PHE A 434 42.61 17.06 -1.94
CA PHE A 434 42.16 18.33 -2.52
C PHE A 434 43.22 19.02 -3.38
#